data_AF-A0A958E9S3-F1
#
_entry.id   AF-A0A958E9S3-F1
#
_cell.length_a   1.000
_cell.length_b   1.000
_cell.length_c   1.000
_cell.angle_alpha   90.00
_cell.angle_beta   90.00
_cell.angle_gamma   90.00
#
_symmetry.space_group_name_H-M   'P 1'
#
loop_
_entity.id
_entity.type
_entity.pdbx_description
1 polymer ?
#
loop_
_entity_poly.entity_id
_entity_poly.type
_entity_poly.pdbx_seq_one_letter_code
_entity_poly.pdbx_strand_id
1 'polypeptide(L)' 'SPESFGHLGFTGTSIWIDPIRELEVIFRSNRVHPTRDNPAIKAFRPKLHDLIIQELSGQS' A
#
# COMPACT_ATOMS: atom_id res chain seq x y z
N SER A 1 5.22 5.02 -10.55
CA SER A 1 6.15 5.25 -11.67
C SER A 1 7.53 4.75 -11.27
N PRO A 2 8.57 4.77 -12.13
CA PRO A 2 9.95 4.52 -11.72
C PRO A 2 10.45 5.42 -10.58
N GLU A 3 9.85 6.61 -10.43
CA GLU A 3 10.13 7.61 -9.38
C GLU A 3 9.37 7.36 -8.08
N SER A 4 8.53 6.31 -8.01
CA SER A 4 7.79 6.00 -6.80
C SER A 4 8.71 5.45 -5.71
N PHE A 5 8.45 5.86 -4.47
CA PHE A 5 9.18 5.39 -3.30
C PHE A 5 8.23 5.15 -2.12
N GLY A 6 8.70 4.43 -1.11
CA GLY A 6 7.85 4.06 0.01
C GLY A 6 8.55 3.27 1.10
N HIS A 7 7.80 2.94 2.14
CA HIS A 7 8.27 2.15 3.27
C HIS A 7 7.19 1.20 3.79
N LEU A 8 7.62 0.01 4.21
CA LEU A 8 6.75 -0.99 4.84
C LEU A 8 7.02 -1.05 6.35
N GLY A 9 5.99 -0.81 7.14
CA GLY A 9 6.03 -0.97 8.58
C GLY A 9 5.85 -2.42 9.00
N PHE A 10 6.62 -2.85 10.00
CA PHE A 10 6.54 -4.19 10.59
C PHE A 10 5.13 -4.56 11.06
N THR A 11 4.44 -3.62 11.70
CA THR A 11 3.10 -3.83 12.27
C THR A 11 2.00 -3.85 11.23
N GLY A 12 2.23 -3.44 9.99
CA GLY A 12 1.20 -3.46 8.96
C GLY A 12 1.06 -2.18 8.15
N THR A 13 1.59 -1.06 8.64
CA THR A 13 1.63 0.21 7.90
C THR A 13 2.35 0.07 6.56
N SER A 14 1.91 0.79 5.54
CA SER A 14 2.68 1.02 4.31
C SER A 14 2.45 2.43 3.80
N ILE A 15 3.53 3.06 3.35
CA ILE A 15 3.52 4.36 2.67
C ILE A 15 4.04 4.13 1.25
N TRP A 16 3.35 4.68 0.27
CA TRP A 16 3.78 4.72 -1.12
C TRP A 16 3.47 6.09 -1.71
N ILE A 17 4.46 6.71 -2.35
CA ILE A 17 4.38 8.06 -2.89
C ILE A 17 4.81 7.97 -4.36
N ASP A 18 3.98 8.51 -5.25
CA ASP A 18 4.25 8.65 -6.68
C ASP A 18 4.17 10.14 -7.06
N PRO A 19 5.32 10.82 -7.20
CA PRO A 19 5.34 12.25 -7.49
C PRO A 19 4.86 12.56 -8.91
N ILE A 20 4.95 11.61 -9.85
CA ILE A 20 4.50 11.82 -11.23
C ILE A 20 2.97 11.79 -11.31
N ARG A 21 2.33 10.99 -10.47
CA ARG A 21 0.87 10.89 -10.37
C ARG A 21 0.26 11.84 -9.34
N GLU A 22 1.06 12.65 -8.65
CA GLU A 22 0.65 13.46 -7.50
C GLU A 22 -0.18 12.64 -6.49
N LEU A 23 0.26 11.39 -6.24
CA LEU A 23 -0.49 10.40 -5.48
C LEU A 23 0.29 9.91 -4.26
N GLU A 24 -0.37 9.98 -3.11
CA GLU A 24 0.13 9.46 -1.84
C GLU A 24 -0.84 8.41 -1.29
N VAL A 25 -0.33 7.21 -1.01
CA VAL A 25 -1.12 6.13 -0.41
C VAL A 25 -0.54 5.77 0.96
N ILE A 26 -1.29 6.09 2.01
CA ILE A 26 -0.96 5.75 3.40
C ILE A 26 -1.95 4.71 3.90
N PHE A 27 -1.50 3.48 4.04
CA PHE A 27 -2.29 2.37 4.57
C PHE A 27 -1.83 2.02 5.98
N ARG A 28 -2.78 1.94 6.92
CA ARG A 28 -2.53 1.52 8.31
C ARG A 28 -3.28 0.24 8.61
N SER A 29 -2.56 -0.76 9.11
CA SER A 29 -3.13 -2.01 9.62
C SER A 29 -2.29 -2.53 10.77
N ASN A 30 -2.79 -3.57 11.43
CA ASN A 30 -2.10 -4.21 12.56
C ASN A 30 -2.01 -5.74 12.34
N ARG A 31 -1.03 -6.20 11.56
CA ARG A 31 -0.77 -7.63 11.28
C ARG A 31 -0.20 -8.42 12.45
N VAL A 32 0.07 -7.77 13.59
CA VAL A 32 0.57 -8.42 14.80
C VAL A 32 -0.50 -8.58 15.88
N HIS A 33 -1.70 -8.02 15.66
CA HIS A 33 -2.83 -8.15 16.58
C HIS A 33 -3.90 -9.09 16.02
N PRO A 34 -4.47 -10.00 16.84
CA PRO A 34 -4.03 -10.36 18.20
C PRO A 34 -2.74 -11.20 18.21
N THR A 35 -2.39 -11.82 17.08
CA THR A 35 -1.15 -12.57 16.90
C THR A 35 -0.47 -12.21 15.59
N ARG A 36 0.79 -12.62 15.43
CA ARG A 36 1.58 -12.41 14.22
C ARG A 36 1.36 -13.47 13.13
N ASP A 37 0.49 -14.44 13.39
CA ASP A 37 0.29 -15.66 12.59
C ASP A 37 -0.74 -15.45 11.47
N ASN A 38 -0.69 -14.27 10.86
CA ASN A 38 -1.48 -13.94 9.68
C ASN A 38 -0.56 -13.28 8.63
N PRO A 39 -0.15 -14.02 7.58
CA PRO A 39 0.67 -13.48 6.50
C PRO A 39 -0.13 -12.79 5.39
N ALA A 40 -1.47 -12.71 5.46
CA ALA A 40 -2.33 -12.23 4.38
C ALA A 40 -1.96 -10.81 3.90
N ILE A 41 -1.40 -9.99 4.79
CA ILE A 41 -0.94 -8.64 4.46
C ILE A 41 0.11 -8.61 3.34
N LYS A 42 0.90 -9.67 3.15
CA LYS A 42 1.91 -9.77 2.08
C LYS A 42 1.25 -9.74 0.71
N ALA A 43 0.11 -10.41 0.55
CA ALA A 43 -0.66 -10.42 -0.69
C ALA A 43 -1.63 -9.23 -0.78
N PHE A 44 -2.13 -8.75 0.36
CA PHE A 44 -3.09 -7.65 0.39
C PHE A 44 -2.47 -6.31 -0.01
N ARG A 45 -1.26 -5.98 0.46
CA ARG A 45 -0.63 -4.69 0.18
C ARG A 45 -0.46 -4.41 -1.32
N PRO A 46 0.14 -5.30 -2.14
CA PRO A 46 0.24 -5.05 -3.58
C PRO A 46 -1.14 -4.87 -4.22
N LYS A 47 -2.09 -5.76 -3.89
CA LYS A 47 -3.47 -5.67 -4.41
C LYS A 47 -4.16 -4.35 -4.09
N LEU A 48 -3.97 -3.83 -2.87
CA LEU A 48 -4.53 -2.55 -2.47
C LEU A 48 -3.95 -1.41 -3.31
N HIS A 49 -2.62 -1.34 -3.44
CA HIS A 49 -1.95 -0.29 -4.21
C HIS A 49 -2.28 -0.38 -5.70
N ASP A 50 -2.30 -1.58 -6.27
CA ASP A 50 -2.68 -1.83 -7.67
C ASP A 50 -4.11 -1.36 -7.94
N LEU A 51 -5.05 -1.70 -7.04
CA LEU A 51 -6.45 -1.30 -7.16
C LEU A 51 -6.60 0.22 -7.09
N ILE A 52 -5.93 0.89 -6.16
CA ILE A 52 -5.97 2.36 -6.05
C ILE A 52 -5.45 3.00 -7.34
N ILE A 53 -4.35 2.50 -7.89
CA ILE A 53 -3.80 3.01 -9.15
C ILE A 53 -4.78 2.79 -10.31
N GLN A 54 -5.39 1.60 -10.41
CA GLN A 54 -6.37 1.28 -11.45
C GLN A 54 -7.59 2.20 -11.39
N GLU A 55 -8.19 2.35 -10.20
CA GLU A 55 -9.38 3.17 -10.01
C GLU A 55 -9.13 4.66 -10.28
N LEU A 56 -7.96 5.18 -9.91
CA LEU A 56 -7.60 6.58 -10.17
C LEU A 56 -7.16 6.81 -11.62
N SER A 57 -6.63 5.80 -12.30
CA SER A 57 -6.27 5.91 -13.72
C SER A 57 -7.50 5.83 -14.64
N GLY A 58 -8.59 5.21 -14.19
CA GLY A 58 -9.86 5.10 -14.92
C GLY A 58 -10.79 6.32 -14.78
N GLN A 59 -10.45 7.31 -13.95
CA GLN A 59 -11.24 8.53 -13.72
C GLN A 59 -10.86 9.70 -14.66
N SER A 60 -10.19 9.40 -15.79
CA SER A 60 -9.88 10.37 -16.85
C SER A 60 -10.98 10.46 -17.90
#